data_AF-A0A367JNR4-F1
#
_entry.id   AF-A0A367JNR4-F1
#
_cell.length_a   1.000
_cell.length_b   1.000
_cell.length_c   1.000
_cell.angle_alpha   90.00
_cell.angle_beta   90.00
_cell.angle_gamma   90.00
#
_symmetry.space_group_name_H-M   'P 1'
#
loop_
_entity.id
_entity.type
_entity.pdbx_description
1 polymer ?
#
loop_
_entity_poly.entity_id
_entity_poly.type
_entity_poly.pdbx_seq_one_letter_code
_entity_poly.pdbx_strand_id
1 'polypeptide(L)'
;PDKDIPIDKETQLENWDCPEAIEFDRFLNIILYTKKNNGKLPDGYDSREENNVHDGSNQLDEATAQELQQKLSPLIEKDSRFVIVDGFMLYWDKKVMDQLDCKISLMTSYATLKSRREERQGYHTEGGYWIDPPGYFDKIVWPEYLRLNEHDDTLEDVLKIDTDKNSIRDMSLIVADRLNKDLR
;
A
#
# COMPACT_ATOMS: atom_id res chain seq x y z
N PRO A 1 -11.42 -12.04 -9.07
CA PRO A 1 -11.19 -12.43 -10.48
C PRO A 1 -11.48 -11.27 -11.43
N ASP A 2 -10.72 -11.12 -12.53
CA ASP A 2 -10.83 -9.98 -13.47
C ASP A 2 -12.25 -9.71 -13.97
N LYS A 3 -13.02 -10.78 -14.23
CA LYS A 3 -14.41 -10.68 -14.70
C LYS A 3 -15.38 -10.02 -13.70
N ASP A 4 -14.98 -9.96 -12.43
CA ASP A 4 -15.80 -9.45 -11.32
C ASP A 4 -15.44 -7.99 -11.02
N ILE A 5 -14.49 -7.40 -11.76
CA ILE A 5 -14.14 -5.99 -11.63
C ILE A 5 -15.33 -5.13 -12.08
N PRO A 6 -15.76 -4.17 -11.24
CA PRO A 6 -16.90 -3.34 -11.55
C PRO A 6 -16.63 -2.45 -12.75
N ILE A 7 -17.66 -2.21 -13.57
CA ILE A 7 -17.60 -1.26 -14.68
C ILE A 7 -18.08 0.10 -14.19
N ASP A 8 -17.24 1.12 -14.35
CA ASP A 8 -17.63 2.50 -14.10
C ASP A 8 -18.77 2.93 -15.04
N LYS A 9 -19.80 3.55 -14.48
CA LYS A 9 -21.04 3.84 -15.22
C LYS A 9 -20.86 4.97 -16.23
N GLU A 10 -19.95 5.91 -15.98
CA GLU A 10 -19.79 7.08 -16.84
C GLU A 10 -18.84 6.80 -18.00
N THR A 11 -17.72 6.15 -17.72
CA THR A 11 -16.65 5.89 -18.68
C THR A 11 -16.80 4.54 -19.39
N GLN A 12 -17.59 3.61 -18.82
CA GLN A 12 -17.72 2.22 -19.26
C GLN A 12 -16.39 1.43 -19.21
N LEU A 13 -15.45 1.87 -18.38
CA LEU A 13 -14.17 1.20 -18.15
C LEU A 13 -14.23 0.32 -16.89
N GLU A 14 -13.43 -0.75 -16.86
CA GLU A 14 -13.20 -1.53 -15.64
C GLU A 14 -12.55 -0.65 -14.57
N ASN A 15 -13.18 -0.53 -13.40
CA ASN A 15 -12.71 0.28 -12.29
C ASN A 15 -11.96 -0.60 -11.29
N TRP A 16 -10.66 -0.75 -11.53
CA TRP A 16 -9.73 -1.48 -10.67
C TRP A 16 -9.40 -0.74 -9.37
N ASP A 17 -9.69 0.56 -9.33
CA ASP A 17 -9.24 1.47 -8.28
C ASP A 17 -10.39 1.84 -7.32
N CYS A 18 -11.38 0.95 -7.14
CA CYS A 18 -12.48 1.09 -6.18
C CYS A 18 -12.54 -0.07 -5.16
N PRO A 19 -13.11 0.12 -3.96
CA PRO A 19 -13.27 -0.92 -2.94
C PRO A 19 -14.00 -2.16 -3.42
N GLU A 20 -14.96 -2.01 -4.31
CA GLU A 20 -15.75 -3.10 -4.90
C GLU A 20 -14.89 -4.03 -5.76
N ALA A 21 -13.73 -3.58 -6.23
CA ALA A 21 -12.74 -4.42 -6.92
C ALA A 21 -11.89 -5.28 -5.96
N ILE A 22 -11.98 -5.06 -4.64
CA ILE A 22 -11.10 -5.68 -3.65
C ILE A 22 -11.83 -6.76 -2.84
N GLU A 23 -11.26 -7.97 -2.79
CA GLU A 23 -11.74 -9.07 -1.93
C GLU A 23 -11.30 -8.88 -0.46
N PHE A 24 -11.83 -7.87 0.23
CA PHE A 24 -11.42 -7.52 1.60
C PHE A 24 -11.53 -8.68 2.60
N ASP A 25 -12.58 -9.50 2.54
CA ASP A 25 -12.73 -10.63 3.46
C ASP A 25 -11.63 -11.69 3.23
N ARG A 26 -11.22 -11.93 1.97
CA ARG A 26 -10.09 -12.82 1.66
C ARG A 26 -8.78 -12.22 2.18
N PHE A 27 -8.54 -10.93 1.95
CA PHE A 27 -7.35 -10.23 2.43
C PHE A 27 -7.26 -10.25 3.97
N LEU A 28 -8.36 -9.96 4.66
CA LEU A 28 -8.48 -10.05 6.11
C LEU A 28 -8.14 -11.46 6.61
N ASN A 29 -8.63 -12.51 5.96
CA ASN A 29 -8.33 -13.89 6.34
C ASN A 29 -6.84 -14.21 6.24
N ILE A 30 -6.14 -13.66 5.23
CA ILE A 30 -4.68 -13.78 5.12
C ILE A 30 -3.99 -13.07 6.28
N ILE A 31 -4.36 -11.83 6.61
CA ILE A 31 -3.79 -11.10 7.76
C ILE A 31 -3.98 -11.91 9.06
N LEU A 32 -5.20 -12.37 9.32
CA LEU A 32 -5.52 -13.16 10.51
C LEU A 32 -4.76 -14.49 10.56
N TYR A 33 -4.61 -15.16 9.42
CA TYR A 33 -3.81 -16.38 9.33
C TYR A 33 -2.34 -16.09 9.67
N THR A 34 -1.75 -15.06 9.06
CA THR A 34 -0.36 -14.68 9.27
C THR A 34 -0.06 -14.34 10.74
N LYS A 35 -0.96 -13.60 11.40
CA LYS A 35 -0.87 -13.30 12.84
C LYS A 35 -0.89 -14.57 13.69
N LYS A 36 -1.76 -15.54 13.37
CA LYS A 36 -1.89 -16.81 14.12
C LYS A 36 -0.76 -17.80 13.83
N ASN A 37 -0.14 -17.72 12.66
CA ASN A 37 0.86 -18.68 12.19
C ASN A 37 2.28 -18.11 12.18
N ASN A 38 2.56 -17.20 13.12
CA ASN A 38 3.91 -16.74 13.40
C ASN A 38 4.57 -16.05 12.17
N GLY A 39 3.79 -15.28 11.41
CA GLY A 39 4.25 -14.58 10.22
C GLY A 39 4.22 -15.39 8.91
N LYS A 40 3.76 -16.64 8.94
CA LYS A 40 3.67 -17.48 7.73
C LYS A 40 2.38 -17.23 6.97
N LEU A 41 2.48 -17.19 5.64
CA LEU A 41 1.33 -17.24 4.75
C LEU A 41 0.75 -18.66 4.67
N PRO A 42 -0.53 -18.83 4.26
CA PRO A 42 -1.13 -20.15 4.06
C PRO A 42 -0.40 -20.99 3.01
N ASP A 43 -0.44 -22.31 3.18
CA ASP A 43 0.12 -23.24 2.19
C ASP A 43 -0.57 -23.06 0.83
N GLY A 44 0.24 -22.99 -0.24
CA GLY A 44 -0.27 -22.77 -1.60
C GLY A 44 -0.64 -21.32 -1.92
N TYR A 45 -0.33 -20.36 -1.04
CA TYR A 45 -0.42 -18.94 -1.40
C TYR A 45 0.57 -18.62 -2.53
N ASP A 46 0.05 -18.03 -3.60
CA ASP A 46 0.81 -17.69 -4.82
C ASP A 46 0.73 -16.17 -5.04
N SER A 47 1.88 -15.50 -4.97
CA SER A 47 1.99 -14.05 -5.13
C SER A 47 2.32 -13.72 -6.58
N ARG A 48 1.39 -13.10 -7.30
CA ARG A 48 1.60 -12.71 -8.71
C ARG A 48 2.33 -11.38 -8.85
N GLU A 49 2.29 -10.55 -7.81
CA GLU A 49 2.93 -9.23 -7.76
C GLU A 49 4.46 -9.31 -7.82
N GLU A 50 5.07 -10.44 -7.42
CA GLU A 50 6.52 -10.68 -7.53
C GLU A 50 7.02 -10.71 -8.98
N ASN A 51 6.11 -10.84 -9.95
CA ASN A 51 6.45 -10.81 -11.37
C ASN A 51 6.52 -9.38 -11.94
N ASN A 52 6.12 -8.36 -11.16
CA ASN A 52 6.22 -6.98 -11.59
C ASN A 52 7.69 -6.53 -11.60
N VAL A 53 8.05 -5.68 -12.58
CA VAL A 53 9.41 -5.15 -12.68
C VAL A 53 9.65 -4.17 -11.54
N HIS A 54 10.59 -4.51 -10.67
CA HIS A 54 11.12 -3.59 -9.67
C HIS A 54 12.33 -2.84 -10.24
N ASP A 55 12.40 -1.53 -10.00
CA ASP A 55 13.52 -0.68 -10.42
C ASP A 55 14.82 -0.92 -9.61
N GLY A 56 14.79 -1.87 -8.65
CA GLY A 56 15.93 -2.25 -7.84
C GLY A 56 16.43 -1.12 -6.94
N SER A 57 15.55 -0.22 -6.52
CA SER A 57 15.94 1.02 -5.86
C SER A 57 16.80 0.78 -4.60
N ASN A 58 18.03 1.31 -4.61
CA ASN A 58 18.92 1.46 -3.44
C ASN A 58 18.93 2.93 -3.02
N GLN A 59 17.80 3.42 -2.54
CA GLN A 59 17.55 4.85 -2.33
C GLN A 59 18.08 5.41 -1.00
N LEU A 60 18.64 4.56 -0.13
CA LEU A 60 19.21 4.96 1.15
C LEU A 60 20.73 4.84 1.13
N ASP A 61 21.41 5.90 1.57
CA ASP A 61 22.84 5.84 1.83
C ASP A 61 23.17 5.04 3.10
N GLU A 62 24.43 4.62 3.21
CA GLU A 62 24.90 3.79 4.33
C GLU A 62 24.72 4.49 5.68
N ALA A 63 24.93 5.81 5.74
CA ALA A 63 24.78 6.60 6.95
C ALA A 63 23.32 6.58 7.45
N THR A 64 22.36 6.75 6.56
CA THR A 64 20.93 6.68 6.88
C THR A 64 20.53 5.28 7.31
N ALA A 65 21.04 4.24 6.64
CA ALA A 65 20.77 2.86 7.03
C ALA A 65 21.28 2.55 8.45
N GLN A 66 22.49 3.01 8.80
CA GLN A 66 23.04 2.86 10.15
C GLN A 66 22.21 3.59 11.22
N GLU A 67 21.75 4.81 10.92
CA GLU A 67 20.89 5.57 11.83
C GLU A 67 19.53 4.88 12.05
N LEU A 68 18.90 4.38 10.99
CA LEU A 68 17.66 3.62 11.08
C LEU A 68 17.83 2.35 11.90
N GLN A 69 18.94 1.63 11.71
CA GLN A 69 19.26 0.45 12.51
C GLN A 69 19.34 0.77 14.01
N GLN A 70 19.99 1.88 14.38
CA GLN A 70 20.06 2.33 15.78
C GLN A 70 18.69 2.75 16.32
N LYS A 71 17.90 3.49 15.53
CA LYS A 71 16.54 3.91 15.93
C LYS A 71 15.59 2.73 16.14
N LEU A 72 15.71 1.68 15.33
CA LEU A 72 14.83 0.52 15.34
C LEU A 72 15.33 -0.62 16.24
N SER A 73 16.56 -0.54 16.79
CA SER A 73 17.13 -1.59 17.64
C SER A 73 16.20 -2.05 18.77
N PRO A 74 15.47 -1.16 19.49
CA PRO A 74 14.62 -1.58 20.60
C PRO A 74 13.41 -2.42 20.19
N LEU A 75 13.00 -2.33 18.91
CA LEU A 75 11.93 -3.16 18.34
C LEU A 75 12.44 -4.54 17.92
N ILE A 76 13.69 -4.64 17.49
CA ILE A 76 14.31 -5.84 16.92
C ILE A 76 14.91 -6.74 18.02
N GLU A 77 15.35 -6.18 19.14
CA GLU A 77 15.94 -6.92 20.27
C GLU A 77 14.96 -7.91 20.95
N LYS A 78 13.65 -7.80 20.70
CA LYS A 78 12.60 -8.58 21.39
C LYS A 78 12.24 -9.95 20.74
N ASP A 79 13.04 -10.51 19.82
CA ASP A 79 12.62 -11.64 18.95
C ASP A 79 11.25 -11.38 18.28
N SER A 80 11.07 -10.13 17.84
CA SER A 80 9.83 -9.63 17.25
C SER A 80 9.70 -10.11 15.81
N ARG A 81 8.45 -10.31 15.38
CA ARG A 81 8.11 -10.56 13.97
C ARG A 81 7.29 -9.41 13.45
N PHE A 82 7.73 -8.85 12.33
CA PHE A 82 7.02 -7.79 11.64
C PHE A 82 6.32 -8.37 10.42
N VAL A 83 5.05 -8.03 10.26
CA VAL A 83 4.28 -8.27 9.05
C VAL A 83 3.99 -6.91 8.45
N ILE A 84 4.55 -6.64 7.28
CA ILE A 84 4.26 -5.41 6.54
C ILE A 84 3.05 -5.70 5.67
N VAL A 85 1.99 -4.91 5.87
CA VAL A 85 0.77 -4.96 5.07
C VAL A 85 0.80 -3.71 4.20
N ASP A 86 0.87 -3.89 2.89
CA ASP A 86 0.92 -2.81 1.90
C ASP A 86 -0.28 -2.92 0.95
N GLY A 87 -0.81 -1.77 0.53
CA GLY A 87 -1.99 -1.67 -0.30
C GLY A 87 -2.54 -0.24 -0.35
N PHE A 88 -3.19 0.09 -1.46
CA PHE A 88 -3.68 1.44 -1.73
C PHE A 88 -5.06 1.76 -1.10
N MET A 89 -5.69 0.79 -0.42
CA MET A 89 -7.01 0.95 0.23
C MET A 89 -7.12 0.31 1.63
N LEU A 90 -6.00 0.17 2.34
CA LEU A 90 -5.98 -0.57 3.61
C LEU A 90 -6.91 -0.01 4.69
N TYR A 91 -7.24 1.28 4.62
CA TYR A 91 -8.03 1.97 5.64
C TYR A 91 -9.52 2.09 5.31
N TRP A 92 -9.95 1.59 4.15
CA TRP A 92 -11.36 1.62 3.75
C TRP A 92 -12.21 0.59 4.50
N ASP A 93 -11.74 -0.67 4.60
CA ASP A 93 -12.44 -1.70 5.35
C ASP A 93 -12.00 -1.68 6.83
N LYS A 94 -12.95 -1.34 7.71
CA LYS A 94 -12.68 -1.25 9.15
C LYS A 94 -12.14 -2.56 9.74
N LYS A 95 -12.60 -3.72 9.27
CA LYS A 95 -12.16 -5.02 9.82
C LYS A 95 -10.68 -5.24 9.54
N VAL A 96 -10.22 -4.87 8.34
CA VAL A 96 -8.79 -4.88 7.96
C VAL A 96 -8.02 -3.87 8.81
N MET A 97 -8.47 -2.62 8.88
CA MET A 97 -7.81 -1.57 9.65
C MET A 97 -7.64 -1.92 11.13
N ASP A 98 -8.65 -2.55 11.75
CA ASP A 98 -8.62 -2.98 13.16
C ASP A 98 -7.55 -4.07 13.43
N GLN A 99 -6.97 -4.71 12.40
CA GLN A 99 -5.89 -5.67 12.55
C GLN A 99 -4.48 -5.07 12.50
N LEU A 100 -4.36 -3.77 12.19
CA LEU A 100 -3.08 -3.09 11.97
C LEU A 100 -2.62 -2.33 13.22
N ASP A 101 -1.40 -2.64 13.67
CA ASP A 101 -0.82 -2.09 14.90
C ASP A 101 -0.17 -0.72 14.70
N CYS A 102 0.32 -0.43 13.49
CA CYS A 102 0.88 0.86 13.07
C CYS A 102 0.35 1.20 11.68
N LYS A 103 -0.16 2.41 11.49
CA LYS A 103 -0.86 2.84 10.26
C LYS A 103 -0.17 4.05 9.64
N ILE A 104 0.27 3.89 8.40
CA ILE A 104 1.02 4.89 7.63
C ILE A 104 0.38 5.01 6.24
N SER A 105 0.12 6.23 5.80
CA SER A 105 -0.39 6.56 4.47
C SER A 105 0.58 7.50 3.76
N LEU A 106 0.88 7.19 2.51
CA LEU A 106 1.75 8.01 1.65
C LEU A 106 0.86 8.78 0.67
N MET A 107 1.06 10.10 0.61
CA MET A 107 0.31 10.99 -0.27
C MET A 107 1.28 11.76 -1.16
N THR A 108 0.87 12.07 -2.38
CA THR A 108 1.64 12.90 -3.31
C THR A 108 0.71 13.69 -4.22
N SER A 109 1.23 14.70 -4.91
CA SER A 109 0.43 15.52 -5.80
C SER A 109 -0.10 14.72 -7.00
N TYR A 110 -1.20 15.23 -7.54
CA TYR A 110 -1.79 14.77 -8.80
C TYR A 110 -0.74 14.60 -9.91
N ALA A 111 0.12 15.60 -10.11
CA ALA A 111 1.09 15.60 -11.20
C ALA A 111 2.10 14.45 -11.04
N THR A 112 2.61 14.23 -9.83
CA THR A 112 3.52 13.14 -9.52
C THR A 112 2.83 11.78 -9.68
N LEU A 113 1.62 11.60 -9.15
CA LEU A 113 0.86 10.34 -9.30
C LEU A 113 0.57 10.03 -10.77
N LYS A 114 0.15 11.04 -11.54
CA LYS A 114 -0.16 10.88 -12.96
C LYS A 114 1.06 10.41 -13.73
N SER A 115 2.19 11.12 -13.62
CA SER A 115 3.43 10.76 -14.31
C SER A 115 3.84 9.34 -13.98
N ARG A 116 3.88 8.99 -12.69
CA ARG A 116 4.29 7.66 -12.23
C ARG A 116 3.33 6.56 -12.67
N ARG A 117 2.01 6.80 -12.68
CA ARG A 117 1.02 5.81 -13.11
C ARG A 117 1.11 5.58 -14.62
N GLU A 118 1.18 6.64 -15.42
CA GLU A 118 1.24 6.55 -16.89
C GLU A 118 2.57 5.98 -17.40
N GLU A 119 3.65 6.07 -16.61
CA GLU A 119 4.94 5.42 -16.91
C GLU A 119 4.98 3.91 -16.63
N ARG A 120 4.02 3.38 -15.85
CA ARG A 120 3.94 1.94 -15.57
C ARG A 120 3.65 1.18 -16.86
N GLN A 121 4.37 0.09 -17.06
CA GLN A 121 4.29 -0.70 -18.30
C GLN A 121 2.99 -1.52 -18.42
N GLY A 122 2.22 -1.62 -17.32
CA GLY A 122 1.02 -2.46 -17.18
C GLY A 122 1.11 -3.34 -15.93
N TYR A 123 0.11 -4.20 -15.75
CA TYR A 123 -0.09 -5.03 -14.56
C TYR A 123 -0.40 -6.47 -14.96
N HIS A 124 0.20 -7.44 -14.27
CA HIS A 124 -0.19 -8.83 -14.39
C HIS A 124 -1.46 -9.10 -13.57
N THR A 125 -2.54 -9.53 -14.22
CA THR A 125 -3.84 -9.81 -13.59
C THR A 125 -4.15 -11.31 -13.59
N GLU A 126 -5.33 -11.71 -13.08
CA GLU A 126 -5.70 -13.13 -13.15
C GLU A 126 -6.03 -13.60 -14.57
N GLY A 127 -6.60 -12.72 -15.38
CA GLY A 127 -7.01 -12.96 -16.76
C GLY A 127 -5.96 -12.61 -17.82
N GLY A 128 -4.84 -11.98 -17.45
CA GLY A 128 -3.75 -11.69 -18.38
C GLY A 128 -2.89 -10.49 -17.99
N TYR A 129 -2.79 -9.53 -18.90
CA TYR A 129 -2.00 -8.31 -18.73
C TYR A 129 -2.87 -7.09 -18.98
N TRP A 130 -2.98 -6.22 -17.98
CA TRP A 130 -3.75 -4.98 -18.03
C TRP A 130 -2.85 -3.78 -18.31
N ILE A 131 -3.29 -2.91 -19.22
CA ILE A 131 -2.67 -1.62 -19.47
C ILE A 131 -3.78 -0.58 -19.34
N ASP A 132 -3.55 0.43 -18.51
CA ASP A 132 -4.49 1.53 -18.33
C ASP A 132 -4.86 2.14 -19.69
N PRO A 133 -6.15 2.21 -20.06
CA PRO A 133 -6.55 2.82 -21.33
C PRO A 133 -6.30 4.35 -21.31
N PRO A 134 -6.25 5.01 -22.49
CA PRO A 134 -6.00 6.44 -22.56
C PRO A 134 -6.96 7.28 -21.70
N GLY A 135 -6.39 8.08 -20.79
CA GLY A 135 -7.13 8.94 -19.86
C GLY A 135 -7.72 8.22 -18.64
N TYR A 136 -7.37 6.95 -18.41
CA TYR A 136 -7.83 6.18 -17.25
C TYR A 136 -7.48 6.83 -15.92
N PHE A 137 -6.27 7.40 -15.80
CA PHE A 137 -5.86 8.08 -14.57
C PHE A 137 -6.79 9.24 -14.21
N ASP A 138 -7.07 10.12 -15.17
CA ASP A 138 -7.89 11.32 -14.95
C ASP A 138 -9.36 10.98 -14.69
N LYS A 139 -9.85 9.89 -15.31
CA LYS A 139 -11.26 9.54 -15.32
C LYS A 139 -11.66 8.52 -14.25
N ILE A 140 -10.73 7.69 -13.78
CA ILE A 140 -10.98 6.61 -12.82
C ILE A 140 -10.07 6.76 -11.60
N VAL A 141 -8.75 6.60 -11.78
CA VAL A 141 -7.81 6.48 -10.66
C VAL A 141 -7.86 7.70 -9.74
N TRP A 142 -7.80 8.90 -10.31
CA TRP A 142 -7.74 10.13 -9.53
C TRP A 142 -9.06 10.45 -8.81
N PRO A 143 -10.24 10.40 -9.46
CA PRO A 143 -11.52 10.52 -8.76
C PRO A 143 -11.70 9.52 -7.62
N GLU A 144 -11.33 8.25 -7.83
CA GLU A 144 -11.41 7.25 -6.77
C GLU A 144 -10.43 7.53 -5.62
N TYR A 145 -9.18 7.89 -5.93
CA TYR A 145 -8.21 8.30 -4.92
C TYR A 145 -8.72 9.46 -4.07
N LEU A 146 -9.32 10.49 -4.68
CA LEU A 146 -9.92 11.60 -3.93
C LEU A 146 -11.05 11.14 -3.01
N ARG A 147 -11.95 10.30 -3.51
CA ARG A 147 -13.06 9.74 -2.73
C ARG A 147 -12.57 8.92 -1.53
N LEU A 148 -11.50 8.15 -1.70
CA LEU A 148 -10.88 7.36 -0.63
C LEU A 148 -10.12 8.25 0.36
N ASN A 149 -9.41 9.25 -0.13
CA ASN A 149 -8.71 10.19 0.74
C ASN A 149 -9.65 11.03 1.60
N GLU A 150 -10.81 11.42 1.09
CA GLU A 150 -11.84 12.10 1.89
C GLU A 150 -12.27 11.25 3.08
N HIS A 151 -12.34 9.93 2.91
CA HIS A 151 -12.58 9.00 4.01
C HIS A 151 -11.39 8.96 4.98
N ASP A 152 -10.17 8.76 4.45
CA ASP A 152 -8.94 8.68 5.26
C ASP A 152 -8.66 9.97 6.04
N ASP A 153 -9.08 11.14 5.54
CA ASP A 153 -9.00 12.46 6.20
C ASP A 153 -9.80 12.55 7.49
N THR A 154 -10.74 11.65 7.71
CA THR A 154 -11.48 11.54 8.96
C THR A 154 -10.78 10.69 10.03
N LEU A 155 -9.70 9.98 9.67
CA LEU A 155 -9.00 9.05 10.56
C LEU A 155 -7.88 9.75 11.34
N GLU A 156 -7.99 9.78 12.66
CA GLU A 156 -7.01 10.44 13.54
C GLU A 156 -5.74 9.60 13.81
N ASP A 157 -5.81 8.27 13.65
CA ASP A 157 -4.74 7.33 14.01
C ASP A 157 -3.83 6.93 12.82
N VAL A 158 -3.95 7.60 11.67
CA VAL A 158 -3.12 7.29 10.48
C VAL A 158 -2.03 8.34 10.33
N LEU A 159 -0.76 7.92 10.34
CA LEU A 159 0.35 8.82 9.99
C LEU A 159 0.31 9.11 8.50
N LYS A 160 0.10 10.36 8.12
CA LYS A 160 0.11 10.79 6.73
C LYS A 160 1.44 11.45 6.38
N ILE A 161 2.08 10.98 5.32
CA ILE A 161 3.37 11.49 4.85
C ILE A 161 3.20 12.00 3.43
N ASP A 162 3.47 13.28 3.24
CA ASP A 162 3.48 13.93 1.92
C ASP A 162 4.85 13.71 1.25
N THR A 163 4.90 12.87 0.22
CA THR A 163 6.16 12.49 -0.44
C THR A 163 6.74 13.61 -1.32
N ASP A 164 5.97 14.66 -1.62
CA ASP A 164 6.48 15.82 -2.35
C ASP A 164 7.26 16.78 -1.43
N LYS A 165 7.04 16.67 -0.12
CA LYS A 165 7.68 17.52 0.90
C LYS A 165 8.80 16.84 1.67
N ASN A 166 8.94 15.52 1.54
CA ASN A 166 9.86 14.73 2.34
C ASN A 166 10.77 13.90 1.43
N SER A 167 12.07 13.98 1.65
CA SER A 167 13.01 13.08 0.97
C SER A 167 12.80 11.64 1.46
N ILE A 168 13.32 10.65 0.71
CA ILE A 168 13.28 9.24 1.13
C ILE A 168 13.89 9.05 2.52
N ARG A 169 14.98 9.77 2.80
CA ARG A 169 15.58 9.82 4.13
C ARG A 169 14.59 10.33 5.17
N ASP A 170 14.00 11.50 4.97
CA ASP A 170 13.06 12.10 5.94
C ASP A 170 11.88 11.16 6.20
N MET A 171 11.29 10.60 5.14
CA MET A 171 10.19 9.64 5.25
C MET A 171 10.60 8.41 6.06
N SER A 172 11.78 7.83 5.80
CA SER A 172 12.25 6.65 6.54
C SER A 172 12.43 6.93 8.04
N LEU A 173 12.91 8.12 8.41
CA LEU A 173 13.06 8.53 9.80
C LEU A 173 11.72 8.79 10.48
N ILE A 174 10.79 9.46 9.80
CA ILE A 174 9.41 9.69 10.27
C ILE A 174 8.72 8.35 10.54
N VAL A 175 8.84 7.39 9.61
CA VAL A 175 8.30 6.03 9.75
C VAL A 175 8.94 5.32 10.95
N ALA A 176 10.26 5.39 11.11
CA ALA A 176 10.95 4.76 12.24
C ALA A 176 10.50 5.32 13.59
N ASP A 177 10.31 6.64 13.68
CA ASP A 177 9.80 7.29 14.89
C ASP A 177 8.35 6.86 15.18
N ARG A 178 7.51 6.71 14.15
CA ARG A 178 6.14 6.20 14.29
C ARG A 178 6.11 4.74 14.77
N LEU A 179 6.91 3.86 14.16
CA LEU A 179 7.01 2.46 14.58
C LEU A 179 7.44 2.35 16.04
N ASN A 180 8.39 3.18 16.47
CA ASN A 180 8.83 3.21 17.87
C ASN A 180 7.75 3.73 18.82
N LYS A 181 6.89 4.66 18.38
CA LYS A 181 5.78 5.16 19.18
C LYS A 181 4.69 4.10 19.34
N ASP A 182 4.35 3.40 18.26
CA ASP A 182 3.17 2.53 18.21
C ASP A 182 3.47 1.10 18.67
N LEU A 183 4.70 0.60 18.49
CA LEU A 183 5.04 -0.82 18.69
C LEU A 183 5.98 -1.10 19.87
N ARG A 184 6.46 -0.07 20.59
CA ARG A 184 7.33 -0.27 21.76
C ARG A 184 6.56 -0.62 23.01
#